data_AF-A0A800J998-F1
#
_entry.id   AF-A0A800J998-F1
#
_cell.length_a   1.000
_cell.length_b   1.000
_cell.length_c   1.000
_cell.angle_alpha   90.00
_cell.angle_beta   90.00
_cell.angle_gamma   90.00
#
_symmetry.space_group_name_H-M   'P 1'
#
loop_
_entity.id
_entity.type
_entity.pdbx_description
1 polymer ?
#
loop_
_entity_poly.entity_id
_entity_poly.type
_entity_poly.pdbx_seq_one_letter_code
_entity_poly.pdbx_strand_id
1 'polypeptide(L)'
;MSARAFSLASLAALVALTGCVQFQSRQLYSGLEPAPVPERPRTLALAVEPEIYADADDDTVWFQEDARCTQGAVTSDVVYDGQRAVAVTWDRNVEGCEWAGLGFGWDNWVGKDLSEVFPYAAIQMRVRSAEGRMYGLPIVLTLEDYAGGMGFAYTANQYFERPFIDEEWQTVTVPLADFDLSVENLDPTNVKQLMFELQQSGSLYLDDIRLVWYEAEEQEPWLVEPERPDPTALPITLFDDAFINDDGWGLVTDVCQSVELTSTDPASGAVALRLRWDTSQDRCFRGSAGVSWDQWYPVDVTPIADAAAIQFQARLASGSAPSVPLQIGLEDYGKRVSSAPLSATFAASGSLTTEWQTVTIPFAALDGDADLANVKQLVMLMDGAGEVFLDDIRLVRR
;
A
#
# COMPACT_ATOMS: atom_id res chain seq x y z
N MET A 1 -78.26 47.47 -0.43
CA MET A 1 -77.76 48.73 0.16
C MET A 1 -77.00 48.33 1.41
N SER A 2 -75.70 48.54 1.62
CA SER A 2 -74.77 49.56 1.14
C SER A 2 -73.40 48.92 0.91
N ALA A 3 -72.76 49.26 -0.21
CA ALA A 3 -71.38 48.92 -0.51
C ALA A 3 -70.43 49.66 0.44
N ARG A 4 -69.33 49.03 0.83
CA ARG A 4 -68.12 49.73 1.30
C ARG A 4 -66.94 49.26 0.46
N ALA A 5 -66.35 50.25 -0.20
CA ALA A 5 -65.19 50.15 -1.05
C ALA A 5 -63.99 49.59 -0.26
N PHE A 6 -63.43 48.48 -0.73
CA PHE A 6 -62.09 48.07 -0.34
C PHE A 6 -61.11 48.91 -1.15
N SER A 7 -60.36 49.75 -0.43
CA SER A 7 -59.33 50.62 -0.95
C SER A 7 -58.23 49.81 -1.64
N LEU A 8 -57.91 50.17 -2.89
CA LEU A 8 -56.80 49.64 -3.69
C LEU A 8 -55.40 49.92 -3.10
N ALA A 9 -55.31 50.53 -1.91
CA ALA A 9 -54.04 50.87 -1.26
C ALA A 9 -53.30 49.67 -0.62
N SER A 10 -53.95 48.51 -0.47
CA SER A 10 -53.36 47.37 0.25
C SER A 10 -52.64 46.34 -0.64
N LEU A 11 -52.72 46.47 -1.98
CA LEU A 11 -52.12 45.49 -2.90
C LEU A 11 -50.73 45.89 -3.43
N ALA A 12 -50.29 47.14 -3.19
CA ALA A 12 -48.96 47.62 -3.58
C ALA A 12 -47.88 47.40 -2.50
N ALA A 13 -48.27 46.97 -1.29
CA ALA A 13 -47.33 46.75 -0.18
C ALA A 13 -46.80 45.31 -0.07
N LEU A 14 -47.25 44.38 -0.93
CA LEU A 14 -46.94 42.95 -0.77
C LEU A 14 -45.83 42.41 -1.69
N VAL A 15 -45.14 43.24 -2.48
CA VAL A 15 -44.11 42.79 -3.45
C VAL A 15 -42.70 43.31 -3.11
N ALA A 16 -42.51 44.00 -1.98
CA ALA A 16 -41.22 44.57 -1.56
C ALA A 16 -40.51 43.79 -0.43
N LEU A 17 -40.74 42.48 -0.32
CA LEU A 17 -39.98 41.61 0.58
C LEU A 17 -39.22 40.54 -0.22
N THR A 18 -38.40 41.00 -1.17
CA THR A 18 -37.28 40.19 -1.67
C THR A 18 -36.21 40.14 -0.58
N GLY A 19 -36.38 39.22 0.37
CA GLY A 19 -35.29 38.86 1.28
C GLY A 19 -34.13 38.32 0.45
N CYS A 20 -32.96 38.96 0.54
CA CYS A 20 -31.72 38.38 0.08
C CYS A 20 -31.47 37.09 0.87
N VAL A 21 -31.80 35.94 0.28
CA VAL A 21 -31.34 34.65 0.82
C VAL A 21 -29.88 34.53 0.45
N GLN A 22 -29.02 35.02 1.33
CA GLN A 22 -27.59 34.77 1.24
C GLN A 22 -27.36 33.36 1.79
N PHE A 23 -27.16 32.39 0.90
CA PHE A 23 -26.71 31.06 1.31
C PHE A 23 -25.36 31.24 2.03
N GLN A 24 -25.35 31.05 3.35
CA GLN A 24 -24.10 30.87 4.07
C GLN A 24 -23.55 29.51 3.68
N SER A 25 -22.40 29.50 3.02
CA SER A 25 -21.61 28.27 2.83
C SER A 25 -21.17 27.80 4.20
N ARG A 26 -21.93 26.88 4.81
CA ARG A 26 -21.40 26.07 5.91
C ARG A 26 -20.57 24.97 5.28
N GLN A 27 -19.26 25.03 5.52
CA GLN A 27 -18.38 23.87 5.35
C GLN A 27 -19.00 22.73 6.18
N LEU A 28 -19.19 21.57 5.56
CA LEU A 28 -19.79 20.38 6.21
C LEU A 28 -18.92 19.87 7.38
N TYR A 29 -17.69 20.39 7.48
CA TYR A 29 -16.75 20.20 8.58
C TYR A 29 -16.31 21.58 9.06
N SER A 30 -17.10 22.24 9.91
CA SER A 30 -16.48 23.15 10.88
C SER A 30 -15.70 22.24 11.82
N GLY A 31 -14.42 22.05 11.49
CA GLY A 31 -13.51 21.22 12.26
C GLY A 31 -13.69 21.52 13.73
N LEU A 32 -14.04 20.50 14.50
CA LEU A 32 -13.61 20.47 15.89
C LEU A 32 -12.11 20.66 15.80
N GLU A 33 -11.60 21.83 16.22
CA GLU A 33 -10.17 21.98 16.44
C GLU A 33 -9.78 20.77 17.31
N PRO A 34 -8.80 19.96 16.88
CA PRO A 34 -8.33 18.86 17.70
C PRO A 34 -8.03 19.42 19.07
N ALA A 35 -8.56 18.78 20.12
CA ALA A 35 -8.19 19.17 21.48
C ALA A 35 -6.65 19.23 21.54
N PRO A 36 -6.07 20.31 22.08
CA PRO A 36 -4.62 20.42 22.14
C PRO A 36 -4.07 19.20 22.86
N VAL A 37 -3.14 18.50 22.23
CA VAL A 37 -2.43 17.39 22.89
C VAL A 37 -1.72 17.99 24.11
N PRO A 38 -1.92 17.42 25.32
CA PRO A 38 -1.29 17.94 26.52
C PRO A 38 0.23 18.01 26.34
N GLU A 39 0.89 19.03 26.89
CA GLU A 39 2.35 19.09 26.82
C GLU A 39 2.96 17.93 27.59
N ARG A 40 3.92 17.22 26.97
CA ARG A 40 4.61 16.09 27.59
C ARG A 40 5.24 16.50 28.93
N PRO A 41 4.88 15.84 30.05
CA PRO A 41 5.51 16.07 31.34
C PRO A 41 7.02 15.83 31.29
N ARG A 42 7.79 16.54 32.13
CA ARG A 42 9.26 16.43 32.14
C ARG A 42 9.76 15.04 32.54
N THR A 43 9.05 14.37 33.45
CA THR A 43 9.36 13.03 33.95
C THR A 43 8.06 12.30 34.26
N LEU A 44 7.99 10.99 33.97
CA LEU A 44 6.79 10.19 34.24
C LEU A 44 6.36 10.26 35.70
N ALA A 45 7.29 10.11 36.65
CA ALA A 45 7.01 10.14 38.09
C ALA A 45 6.40 11.45 38.62
N LEU A 46 6.43 12.55 37.83
CA LEU A 46 5.70 13.78 38.19
C LEU A 46 4.23 13.75 37.76
N ALA A 47 3.89 12.92 36.77
CA ALA A 47 2.54 12.74 36.25
C ALA A 47 1.85 11.52 36.87
N VAL A 48 2.55 10.39 36.96
CA VAL A 48 2.01 9.11 37.44
C VAL A 48 3.12 8.22 38.00
N GLU A 49 2.81 7.35 38.97
CA GLU A 49 3.73 6.31 39.46
C GLU A 49 4.12 5.37 38.30
N PRO A 50 5.37 5.36 37.83
CA PRO A 50 5.74 4.59 36.64
C PRO A 50 5.89 3.10 36.93
N GLU A 51 6.16 2.68 38.17
CA GLU A 51 6.32 1.26 38.49
C GLU A 51 4.95 0.59 38.64
N ILE A 52 4.70 -0.47 37.86
CA ILE A 52 3.47 -1.27 37.95
C ILE A 52 3.75 -2.53 38.77
N TYR A 53 4.88 -3.20 38.50
CA TYR A 53 5.36 -4.35 39.25
C TYR A 53 6.89 -4.46 39.16
N ALA A 54 7.55 -4.62 40.31
CA ALA A 54 8.97 -4.97 40.40
C ALA A 54 9.18 -6.14 41.38
N ASP A 55 8.90 -5.94 42.67
CA ASP A 55 9.28 -6.91 43.73
C ASP A 55 8.15 -7.21 44.74
N ALA A 56 6.90 -6.89 44.40
CA ALA A 56 5.77 -7.02 45.31
C ALA A 56 5.48 -8.50 45.71
N ASP A 57 5.26 -8.75 47.01
CA ASP A 57 4.74 -10.03 47.56
C ASP A 57 3.43 -9.88 48.34
N ASP A 58 2.75 -8.76 48.16
CA ASP A 58 1.42 -8.53 48.68
C ASP A 58 0.34 -8.85 47.62
N ASP A 59 -0.89 -8.45 47.91
CA ASP A 59 -2.05 -8.66 47.03
C ASP A 59 -2.04 -7.73 45.78
N THR A 60 -0.88 -7.20 45.38
CA THR A 60 -0.68 -6.45 44.13
C THR A 60 -0.87 -7.35 42.91
N VAL A 61 -0.44 -8.61 42.98
CA VAL A 61 -0.62 -9.58 41.88
C VAL A 61 -1.74 -10.53 42.21
N TRP A 62 -2.69 -10.68 41.28
CA TRP A 62 -3.73 -11.70 41.38
C TRP A 62 -3.74 -12.58 40.13
N PHE A 63 -4.19 -13.82 40.31
CA PHE A 63 -4.33 -14.81 39.25
C PHE A 63 -5.77 -15.30 39.18
N GLN A 64 -6.21 -15.73 38.00
CA GLN A 64 -7.52 -16.35 37.86
C GLN A 64 -7.66 -17.57 38.80
N GLU A 65 -8.82 -17.69 39.46
CA GLU A 65 -9.05 -18.72 40.49
C GLU A 65 -9.12 -20.15 39.92
N ASP A 66 -9.50 -20.30 38.65
CA ASP A 66 -9.56 -21.60 37.99
C ASP A 66 -8.16 -22.11 37.62
N ALA A 67 -7.58 -22.91 38.51
CA ALA A 67 -6.27 -23.54 38.33
C ALA A 67 -6.17 -24.48 37.10
N ARG A 68 -7.31 -24.83 36.46
CA ARG A 68 -7.31 -25.56 35.18
C ARG A 68 -6.96 -24.63 34.01
N CYS A 69 -7.34 -23.36 34.12
CA CYS A 69 -7.07 -22.31 33.14
C CYS A 69 -5.72 -21.67 33.35
N THR A 70 -5.41 -21.26 34.58
CA THR A 70 -4.25 -20.44 34.90
C THR A 70 -3.64 -20.88 36.22
N GLN A 71 -2.34 -21.14 36.19
CA GLN A 71 -1.53 -21.43 37.37
C GLN A 71 -0.44 -20.38 37.41
N GLY A 72 -0.55 -19.46 38.36
CA GLY A 72 0.43 -18.40 38.55
C GLY A 72 0.95 -18.35 39.97
N ALA A 73 2.18 -17.86 40.10
CA ALA A 73 2.85 -17.65 41.38
C ALA A 73 3.89 -16.55 41.26
N VAL A 74 4.12 -15.83 42.35
CA VAL A 74 5.33 -15.01 42.51
C VAL A 74 6.48 -15.96 42.87
N THR A 75 7.61 -15.86 42.17
CA THR A 75 8.78 -16.74 42.32
C THR A 75 10.06 -15.94 42.53
N SER A 76 11.01 -16.52 43.26
CA SER A 76 12.39 -16.02 43.40
C SER A 76 13.42 -16.84 42.61
N ASP A 77 12.98 -17.83 41.83
CA ASP A 77 13.88 -18.79 41.18
C ASP A 77 14.41 -18.27 39.83
N VAL A 78 13.53 -17.64 39.04
CA VAL A 78 13.85 -17.06 37.73
C VAL A 78 13.40 -15.61 37.75
N VAL A 79 14.36 -14.71 37.91
CA VAL A 79 14.13 -13.27 38.10
C VAL A 79 15.00 -12.51 37.09
N TYR A 80 14.49 -11.40 36.56
CA TYR A 80 15.26 -10.50 35.70
C TYR A 80 16.02 -9.48 36.56
N ASP A 81 15.30 -8.74 37.41
CA ASP A 81 15.83 -7.72 38.30
C ASP A 81 15.18 -7.82 39.68
N GLY A 82 15.89 -7.41 40.73
CA GLY A 82 15.37 -7.51 42.09
C GLY A 82 15.39 -8.95 42.66
N GLN A 83 14.30 -9.35 43.32
CA GLN A 83 14.16 -10.60 44.07
C GLN A 83 13.01 -11.49 43.58
N ARG A 84 12.05 -10.96 42.82
CA ARG A 84 10.81 -11.66 42.49
C ARG A 84 10.33 -11.40 41.08
N ALA A 85 9.85 -12.45 40.43
CA ALA A 85 9.14 -12.37 39.16
C ALA A 85 7.79 -13.09 39.25
N VAL A 86 6.93 -12.87 38.26
CA VAL A 86 5.67 -13.61 38.11
C VAL A 86 5.88 -14.76 37.17
N ALA A 87 5.69 -15.99 37.65
CA ALA A 87 5.59 -17.18 36.83
C ALA A 87 4.12 -17.47 36.53
N VAL A 88 3.77 -17.70 35.25
CA VAL A 88 2.40 -18.02 34.86
C VAL A 88 2.39 -19.09 33.78
N THR A 89 1.55 -20.10 33.98
CA THR A 89 1.26 -21.16 33.00
C THR A 89 -0.25 -21.21 32.79
N TRP A 90 -0.69 -21.35 31.53
CA TRP A 90 -2.11 -21.40 31.21
C TRP A 90 -2.40 -22.29 30.01
N ASP A 91 -3.65 -22.75 29.91
CA ASP A 91 -4.17 -23.44 28.74
C ASP A 91 -5.67 -23.18 28.55
N ARG A 92 -6.02 -22.30 27.60
CA ARG A 92 -7.41 -21.99 27.24
C ARG A 92 -8.11 -23.12 26.47
N ASN A 93 -7.39 -24.16 26.05
CA ASN A 93 -8.00 -25.28 25.32
C ASN A 93 -8.63 -26.32 26.26
N VAL A 94 -8.43 -26.19 27.57
CA VAL A 94 -9.03 -27.08 28.57
C VAL A 94 -10.56 -26.87 28.61
N GLU A 95 -11.31 -27.98 28.64
CA GLU A 95 -12.78 -27.93 28.69
C GLU A 95 -13.28 -27.17 29.92
N GLY A 96 -14.15 -26.18 29.67
CA GLY A 96 -14.71 -25.31 30.70
C GLY A 96 -13.83 -24.12 31.07
N CYS A 97 -12.73 -23.88 30.35
CA CYS A 97 -11.94 -22.68 30.53
C CYS A 97 -12.51 -21.50 29.73
N GLU A 98 -13.34 -20.67 30.38
CA GLU A 98 -13.93 -19.50 29.72
C GLU A 98 -12.95 -18.33 29.63
N TRP A 99 -12.12 -18.13 30.66
CA TRP A 99 -11.19 -17.01 30.76
C TRP A 99 -9.93 -17.41 31.54
N ALA A 100 -8.77 -16.95 31.06
CA ALA A 100 -7.47 -17.15 31.67
C ALA A 100 -6.77 -15.78 31.76
N GLY A 101 -6.20 -15.48 32.92
CA GLY A 101 -5.57 -14.19 33.11
C GLY A 101 -4.99 -13.96 34.49
N LEU A 102 -4.32 -12.83 34.60
CA LEU A 102 -3.73 -12.28 35.81
C LEU A 102 -3.82 -10.76 35.76
N GLY A 103 -3.58 -10.11 36.88
CA GLY A 103 -3.50 -8.65 36.91
C GLY A 103 -2.65 -8.11 38.03
N PHE A 104 -2.35 -6.83 37.88
CA PHE A 104 -1.46 -6.04 38.72
C PHE A 104 -2.23 -4.81 39.20
N GLY A 105 -2.59 -4.81 40.50
CA GLY A 105 -3.16 -3.65 41.17
C GLY A 105 -2.11 -2.55 41.28
N TRP A 106 -2.23 -1.51 40.47
CA TRP A 106 -1.17 -0.53 40.31
C TRP A 106 -1.01 0.32 41.58
N ASP A 107 0.20 0.31 42.17
CA ASP A 107 0.56 1.13 43.34
C ASP A 107 -0.50 1.01 44.43
N ASN A 108 -0.63 -0.22 44.94
CA ASN A 108 -1.61 -0.60 45.95
C ASN A 108 -3.06 -0.26 45.56
N TRP A 109 -3.39 -0.50 44.28
CA TRP A 109 -4.71 -0.25 43.70
C TRP A 109 -5.13 1.23 43.67
N VAL A 110 -4.23 2.18 43.92
CA VAL A 110 -4.60 3.61 43.86
C VAL A 110 -4.91 4.01 42.42
N GLY A 111 -6.02 4.72 42.19
CA GLY A 111 -6.40 5.20 40.86
C GLY A 111 -5.33 6.10 40.23
N LYS A 112 -5.06 5.88 38.94
CA LYS A 112 -4.01 6.55 38.16
C LYS A 112 -4.63 7.38 37.05
N ASP A 113 -4.19 8.63 36.94
CA ASP A 113 -4.50 9.48 35.81
C ASP A 113 -3.41 9.35 34.75
N LEU A 114 -3.74 8.64 33.67
CA LEU A 114 -2.87 8.41 32.52
C LEU A 114 -3.11 9.41 31.39
N SER A 115 -4.09 10.31 31.52
CA SER A 115 -4.54 11.17 30.41
C SER A 115 -3.42 12.03 29.82
N GLU A 116 -2.51 12.55 30.64
CA GLU A 116 -1.38 13.39 30.21
C GLU A 116 -0.23 12.59 29.56
N VAL A 117 -0.10 11.30 29.90
CA VAL A 117 1.02 10.46 29.44
C VAL A 117 0.62 9.50 28.32
N PHE A 118 -0.67 9.29 28.10
CA PHE A 118 -1.22 8.41 27.08
C PHE A 118 -0.60 8.56 25.68
N PRO A 119 -0.40 9.79 25.15
CA PRO A 119 0.18 9.95 23.81
C PRO A 119 1.71 9.76 23.76
N TYR A 120 2.38 9.62 24.91
CA TYR A 120 3.84 9.69 25.01
C TYR A 120 4.49 8.50 25.72
N ALA A 121 3.73 7.61 26.33
CA ALA A 121 4.25 6.53 27.15
C ALA A 121 3.83 5.15 26.63
N ALA A 122 4.57 4.14 27.08
CA ALA A 122 4.31 2.73 26.82
C ALA A 122 4.44 1.92 28.10
N ILE A 123 3.75 0.78 28.15
CA ILE A 123 3.98 -0.26 29.15
C ILE A 123 5.14 -1.11 28.64
N GLN A 124 6.24 -1.10 29.39
CA GLN A 124 7.41 -1.93 29.17
C GLN A 124 7.44 -3.06 30.19
N MET A 125 7.77 -4.27 29.74
CA MET A 125 7.91 -5.45 30.59
C MET A 125 9.04 -6.34 30.10
N ARG A 126 9.59 -7.15 31.01
CA ARG A 126 10.52 -8.22 30.73
C ARG A 126 9.77 -9.52 30.64
N VAL A 127 9.98 -10.24 29.55
CA VAL A 127 9.30 -11.51 29.27
C VAL A 127 10.32 -12.58 28.93
N ARG A 128 10.11 -13.77 29.47
CA ARG A 128 10.93 -14.97 29.22
C ARG A 128 10.02 -16.20 29.15
N SER A 129 10.26 -17.10 28.21
CA SER A 129 9.57 -18.40 28.16
C SER A 129 10.04 -19.28 29.30
N ALA A 130 9.13 -20.03 29.92
CA ALA A 130 9.53 -21.03 30.90
C ALA A 130 10.26 -22.21 30.26
N GLU A 131 9.86 -22.59 29.05
CA GLU A 131 10.50 -23.64 28.26
C GLU A 131 10.26 -23.40 26.77
N GLY A 132 11.28 -23.65 25.94
CA GLY A 132 11.15 -23.63 24.50
C GLY A 132 10.95 -22.24 23.90
N ARG A 133 10.58 -22.19 22.62
CA ARG A 133 10.47 -20.96 21.83
C ARG A 133 9.02 -20.72 21.39
N MET A 134 8.57 -19.47 21.56
CA MET A 134 7.27 -18.98 21.13
C MET A 134 7.44 -17.84 20.10
N TYR A 135 6.59 -17.83 19.08
CA TYR A 135 6.56 -16.79 18.06
C TYR A 135 5.36 -15.88 18.32
N GLY A 136 5.61 -14.79 19.04
CA GLY A 136 4.57 -13.90 19.58
C GLY A 136 4.28 -14.15 21.07
N LEU A 137 3.54 -13.21 21.66
CA LEU A 137 3.09 -13.24 23.05
C LEU A 137 1.56 -13.32 22.99
N PRO A 138 0.92 -14.46 23.24
CA PRO A 138 -0.53 -14.60 23.14
C PRO A 138 -1.20 -13.99 24.37
N ILE A 139 -1.01 -12.69 24.58
CA ILE A 139 -1.52 -11.92 25.72
C ILE A 139 -2.17 -10.65 25.19
N VAL A 140 -3.37 -10.34 25.65
CA VAL A 140 -3.96 -9.03 25.47
C VAL A 140 -3.74 -8.24 26.76
N LEU A 141 -3.16 -7.05 26.66
CA LEU A 141 -3.02 -6.15 27.78
C LEU A 141 -4.32 -5.37 27.94
N THR A 142 -4.85 -5.30 29.15
CA THR A 142 -6.09 -4.58 29.46
C THR A 142 -5.85 -3.61 30.60
N LEU A 143 -6.15 -2.33 30.39
CA LEU A 143 -6.26 -1.36 31.48
C LEU A 143 -7.72 -1.33 31.93
N GLU A 144 -7.94 -1.34 33.24
CA GLU A 144 -9.29 -1.22 33.81
C GLU A 144 -9.36 -0.03 34.78
N ASP A 145 -10.43 0.75 34.69
CA ASP A 145 -10.73 1.82 35.63
C ASP A 145 -11.63 1.36 36.80
N TYR A 146 -11.88 2.27 37.74
CA TYR A 146 -12.76 2.02 38.88
C TYR A 146 -14.25 1.97 38.55
N ALA A 147 -14.68 2.49 37.41
CA ALA A 147 -16.05 2.38 36.90
C ALA A 147 -16.29 1.04 36.18
N GLY A 148 -15.23 0.25 35.95
CA GLY A 148 -15.27 -1.01 35.22
C GLY A 148 -15.10 -0.84 33.70
N GLY A 149 -14.74 0.36 33.24
CA GLY A 149 -14.36 0.60 31.86
C GLY A 149 -13.02 -0.06 31.55
N MET A 150 -12.87 -0.57 30.33
CA MET A 150 -11.69 -1.31 29.89
C MET A 150 -11.12 -0.76 28.58
N GLY A 151 -9.80 -0.78 28.47
CA GLY A 151 -9.10 -0.53 27.22
C GLY A 151 -8.13 -1.66 26.92
N PHE A 152 -8.06 -2.06 25.65
CA PHE A 152 -7.34 -3.27 25.23
C PHE A 152 -6.24 -2.94 24.22
N ALA A 153 -5.07 -3.56 24.40
CA ALA A 153 -3.99 -3.54 23.42
C ALA A 153 -3.52 -4.97 23.10
N TYR A 154 -3.49 -5.30 21.82
CA TYR A 154 -2.93 -6.56 21.32
C TYR A 154 -1.42 -6.45 21.18
N THR A 155 -0.69 -7.48 21.61
CA THR A 155 0.77 -7.57 21.47
C THR A 155 1.17 -7.96 20.04
N ALA A 156 1.51 -6.97 19.21
CA ALA A 156 2.07 -7.18 17.87
C ALA A 156 3.59 -7.35 17.92
N ASN A 157 4.16 -8.09 16.94
CA ASN A 157 5.60 -8.36 16.85
C ASN A 157 6.48 -7.10 16.86
N GLN A 158 5.96 -5.97 16.38
CA GLN A 158 6.67 -4.68 16.38
C GLN A 158 7.02 -4.16 17.78
N TYR A 159 6.37 -4.67 18.82
CA TYR A 159 6.62 -4.29 20.22
C TYR A 159 7.74 -5.11 20.88
N PHE A 160 8.29 -6.09 20.18
CA PHE A 160 9.23 -7.05 20.73
C PHE A 160 10.64 -6.66 20.32
N GLU A 161 11.57 -6.69 21.27
CA GLU A 161 13.00 -6.50 21.00
C GLU A 161 13.53 -7.56 20.03
N ARG A 162 12.98 -8.78 20.07
CA ARG A 162 13.38 -9.92 19.24
C ARG A 162 12.13 -10.60 18.64
N PRO A 163 12.23 -11.26 17.48
CA PRO A 163 11.07 -11.83 16.78
C PRO A 163 10.45 -13.07 17.47
N PHE A 164 10.99 -13.54 18.59
CA PHE A 164 10.50 -14.70 19.33
C PHE A 164 10.83 -14.56 20.82
N ILE A 165 10.06 -15.23 21.66
CA ILE A 165 10.31 -15.41 23.09
C ILE A 165 10.89 -16.78 23.32
N ASP A 166 11.99 -16.86 24.07
CA ASP A 166 12.62 -18.10 24.49
C ASP A 166 13.08 -18.00 25.95
N GLU A 167 13.93 -18.93 26.39
CA GLU A 167 14.42 -19.01 27.76
C GLU A 167 15.43 -17.89 28.12
N GLU A 168 15.51 -16.82 27.32
CA GLU A 168 16.24 -15.58 27.63
C GLU A 168 15.26 -14.41 27.81
N TRP A 169 15.55 -13.53 28.76
CA TRP A 169 14.78 -12.31 28.98
C TRP A 169 14.88 -11.36 27.80
N GLN A 170 13.75 -10.77 27.40
CA GLN A 170 13.70 -9.69 26.42
C GLN A 170 12.71 -8.60 26.83
N THR A 171 12.83 -7.44 26.22
CA THR A 171 11.85 -6.37 26.36
C THR A 171 10.66 -6.53 25.42
N VAL A 172 9.46 -6.34 25.97
CA VAL A 172 8.24 -6.03 25.21
C VAL A 172 7.77 -4.63 25.61
N THR A 173 7.51 -3.75 24.65
CA THR A 173 7.10 -2.35 24.89
C THR A 173 5.83 -2.04 24.10
N VAL A 174 4.69 -1.92 24.79
CA VAL A 174 3.37 -1.68 24.18
C VAL A 174 2.94 -0.23 24.44
N PRO A 175 2.80 0.61 23.41
CA PRO A 175 2.38 2.00 23.56
C PRO A 175 1.01 2.14 24.21
N LEU A 176 0.84 3.12 25.10
CA LEU A 176 -0.47 3.45 25.66
C LEU A 176 -1.44 3.88 24.56
N ALA A 177 -0.96 4.61 23.56
CA ALA A 177 -1.74 5.05 22.41
C ALA A 177 -2.40 3.91 21.61
N ASP A 178 -1.93 2.67 21.75
CA ASP A 178 -2.48 1.50 21.06
C ASP A 178 -3.61 0.81 21.84
N PHE A 179 -3.93 1.28 23.05
CA PHE A 179 -5.10 0.80 23.81
C PHE A 179 -6.39 1.43 23.26
N ASP A 180 -7.36 0.60 22.88
CA ASP A 180 -8.69 1.08 22.47
C ASP A 180 -9.50 1.52 23.70
N LEU A 181 -9.63 2.83 23.88
CA LEU A 181 -10.38 3.43 24.99
C LEU A 181 -11.90 3.43 24.79
N SER A 182 -12.36 3.21 23.56
CA SER A 182 -13.73 3.56 23.16
C SER A 182 -14.72 2.40 23.26
N VAL A 183 -14.26 1.17 23.02
CA VAL A 183 -15.15 0.00 22.94
C VAL A 183 -15.80 -0.31 24.28
N GLU A 184 -15.01 -0.33 25.36
CA GLU A 184 -15.51 -0.58 26.72
C GLU A 184 -15.37 0.67 27.62
N ASN A 185 -15.31 1.86 27.02
CA ASN A 185 -15.35 3.17 27.68
C ASN A 185 -14.36 3.35 28.83
N LEU A 186 -13.08 3.03 28.62
CA LEU A 186 -12.04 3.28 29.63
C LEU A 186 -11.95 4.78 29.94
N ASP A 187 -12.04 5.13 31.22
CA ASP A 187 -11.68 6.43 31.76
C ASP A 187 -10.19 6.44 32.12
N PRO A 188 -9.31 7.06 31.31
CA PRO A 188 -7.88 7.06 31.58
C PRO A 188 -7.50 7.88 32.82
N THR A 189 -8.43 8.64 33.43
CA THR A 189 -8.14 9.48 34.59
C THR A 189 -8.19 8.74 35.93
N ASN A 190 -8.61 7.47 35.93
CA ASN A 190 -8.81 6.69 37.15
C ASN A 190 -8.56 5.19 36.98
N VAL A 191 -7.48 4.84 36.27
CA VAL A 191 -7.07 3.46 36.01
C VAL A 191 -6.57 2.80 37.30
N LYS A 192 -7.04 1.60 37.62
CA LYS A 192 -6.71 0.91 38.88
C LYS A 192 -5.76 -0.27 38.70
N GLN A 193 -5.77 -0.89 37.52
CA GLN A 193 -4.96 -2.09 37.28
C GLN A 193 -4.59 -2.28 35.82
N LEU A 194 -3.50 -3.03 35.64
CA LEU A 194 -3.12 -3.65 34.37
C LEU A 194 -3.43 -5.14 34.44
N MET A 195 -4.18 -5.66 33.49
CA MET A 195 -4.54 -7.06 33.38
C MET A 195 -3.94 -7.67 32.12
N PHE A 196 -3.72 -8.98 32.18
CA PHE A 196 -3.18 -9.78 31.12
C PHE A 196 -4.22 -10.86 30.81
N GLU A 197 -4.93 -10.73 29.69
CA GLU A 197 -5.78 -11.80 29.20
C GLU A 197 -4.93 -12.78 28.39
N LEU A 198 -4.75 -13.97 28.93
CA LEU A 198 -3.89 -15.01 28.39
C LEU A 198 -4.64 -15.78 27.31
N GLN A 199 -4.16 -15.78 26.07
CA GLN A 199 -4.75 -16.48 24.93
C GLN A 199 -4.04 -17.82 24.68
N GLN A 200 -4.73 -18.76 24.03
CA GLN A 200 -4.17 -20.07 23.68
C GLN A 200 -3.58 -20.79 24.92
N SER A 201 -2.39 -21.36 24.82
CA SER A 201 -1.65 -21.95 25.93
C SER A 201 -0.20 -21.47 25.94
N GLY A 202 0.42 -21.48 27.11
CA GLY A 202 1.81 -21.04 27.25
C GLY A 202 2.29 -21.05 28.69
N SER A 203 3.59 -20.80 28.86
CA SER A 203 4.24 -20.68 30.16
C SER A 203 5.35 -19.64 30.09
N LEU A 204 5.31 -18.66 30.98
CA LEU A 204 6.12 -17.46 30.93
C LEU A 204 6.55 -17.01 32.33
N TYR A 205 7.65 -16.26 32.35
CA TYR A 205 8.03 -15.36 33.43
C TYR A 205 7.86 -13.90 32.97
N LEU A 206 7.30 -13.08 33.85
CA LEU A 206 7.09 -11.64 33.69
C LEU A 206 7.80 -10.90 34.82
N ASP A 207 8.48 -9.80 34.49
CA ASP A 207 9.22 -9.00 35.46
C ASP A 207 9.38 -7.53 34.97
N ASP A 208 9.81 -6.62 35.84
CA ASP A 208 10.09 -5.18 35.57
C ASP A 208 8.99 -4.53 34.69
N ILE A 209 7.75 -4.57 35.18
CA ILE A 209 6.59 -3.97 34.49
C ILE A 209 6.47 -2.51 34.90
N ARG A 210 6.60 -1.60 33.93
CA ARG A 210 6.61 -0.16 34.19
C ARG A 210 6.18 0.66 33.00
N LEU A 211 5.83 1.92 33.26
CA LEU A 211 5.74 2.95 32.23
C LEU A 211 7.12 3.45 31.82
N VAL A 212 7.32 3.59 30.53
CA VAL A 212 8.47 4.28 29.92
C VAL A 212 7.97 5.32 28.93
N TRP A 213 8.78 6.35 28.68
CA TRP A 213 8.52 7.22 27.54
C TRP A 213 8.70 6.43 26.24
N TYR A 214 7.81 6.69 25.28
CA TYR A 214 7.77 6.02 24.00
C TYR A 214 7.64 7.04 22.88
N GLU A 215 8.42 6.83 21.84
CA GLU A 215 8.35 7.55 20.58
C GLU A 215 8.38 6.48 19.51
N ALA A 216 7.36 6.47 18.63
CA ALA A 216 7.27 5.48 17.59
C ALA A 216 8.45 5.64 16.63
N GLU A 217 9.16 4.55 16.35
CA GLU A 217 10.22 4.56 15.34
C GLU A 217 9.61 4.82 13.96
N GLU A 218 10.17 5.78 13.21
CA GLU A 218 9.79 6.03 11.83
C GLU A 218 10.05 4.76 11.00
N GLN A 219 8.98 4.20 10.42
CA GLN A 219 9.08 3.02 9.56
C GLN A 219 9.62 3.46 8.19
N GLU A 220 10.82 3.02 7.82
CA GLU A 220 11.30 3.18 6.45
C GLU A 220 10.52 2.24 5.51
N PRO A 221 9.87 2.74 4.45
CA PRO A 221 9.20 1.88 3.49
C PRO A 221 10.23 0.96 2.82
N TRP A 222 10.02 -0.35 2.89
CA TRP A 222 10.94 -1.36 2.32
C TRP A 222 11.02 -1.33 0.79
N LEU A 223 10.13 -0.59 0.13
CA LEU A 223 10.10 -0.40 -1.31
C LEU A 223 9.75 1.07 -1.61
N VAL A 224 10.63 1.76 -2.32
CA VAL A 224 10.37 3.09 -2.88
C VAL A 224 10.24 2.93 -4.38
N GLU A 225 9.03 3.18 -4.91
CA GLU A 225 8.82 3.17 -6.35
C GLU A 225 9.55 4.37 -6.98
N PRO A 226 10.33 4.17 -8.05
CA PRO A 226 10.96 5.29 -8.75
C PRO A 226 9.89 6.20 -9.35
N GLU A 227 10.16 7.50 -9.36
CA GLU A 227 9.28 8.47 -10.03
C GLU A 227 9.18 8.15 -11.53
N ARG A 228 7.96 8.03 -12.04
CA ARG A 228 7.71 7.70 -13.45
C ARG A 228 7.75 8.97 -14.30
N PRO A 229 8.52 8.99 -15.41
CA PRO A 229 8.48 10.12 -16.34
C PRO A 229 7.07 10.25 -16.94
N ASP A 230 6.70 11.45 -17.39
CA ASP A 230 5.42 11.67 -18.07
C ASP A 230 5.32 10.77 -19.33
N PRO A 231 4.39 9.80 -19.35
CA PRO A 231 4.29 8.82 -20.44
C PRO A 231 3.73 9.42 -21.74
N THR A 232 3.46 10.72 -21.78
CA THR A 232 3.01 11.49 -22.95
C THR A 232 4.01 12.58 -23.39
N ALA A 233 5.17 12.69 -22.73
CA ALA A 233 6.19 13.69 -23.01
C ALA A 233 7.02 13.35 -24.28
N LEU A 234 6.44 13.58 -25.45
CA LEU A 234 7.08 13.32 -26.74
C LEU A 234 8.34 14.18 -26.97
N PRO A 235 9.44 13.62 -27.53
CA PRO A 235 9.55 12.26 -28.05
C PRO A 235 9.87 11.22 -26.96
N ILE A 236 9.37 9.99 -27.14
CA ILE A 236 9.65 8.84 -26.27
C ILE A 236 10.34 7.77 -27.11
N THR A 237 11.56 7.39 -26.77
CA THR A 237 12.25 6.26 -27.41
C THR A 237 11.76 4.95 -26.82
N LEU A 238 11.22 4.08 -27.65
CA LEU A 238 10.69 2.78 -27.27
C LEU A 238 11.72 1.65 -27.49
N PHE A 239 12.53 1.78 -28.54
CA PHE A 239 13.62 0.87 -28.87
C PHE A 239 14.75 1.63 -29.59
N ASP A 240 15.98 1.47 -29.10
CA ASP A 240 17.22 1.81 -29.80
C ASP A 240 18.20 0.62 -29.76
N ASP A 241 19.08 0.53 -28.77
CA ASP A 241 19.91 -0.65 -28.50
C ASP A 241 19.20 -1.66 -27.59
N ALA A 242 18.17 -1.21 -26.88
CA ALA A 242 17.30 -2.03 -26.05
C ALA A 242 15.89 -1.43 -26.00
N PHE A 243 14.91 -2.22 -25.55
CA PHE A 243 13.59 -1.68 -25.25
C PHE A 243 13.64 -0.82 -23.99
N ILE A 244 12.85 0.27 -23.99
CA ILE A 244 12.71 1.14 -22.82
C ILE A 244 12.30 0.34 -21.58
N ASN A 245 12.92 0.64 -20.44
CA ASN A 245 12.68 -0.02 -19.15
C ASN A 245 12.89 -1.56 -19.12
N ASP A 246 13.50 -2.16 -20.15
CA ASP A 246 13.52 -3.62 -20.34
C ASP A 246 12.12 -4.24 -20.46
N ASP A 247 11.12 -3.45 -20.88
CA ASP A 247 9.70 -3.84 -21.00
C ASP A 247 9.31 -4.39 -22.39
N GLY A 248 10.33 -4.73 -23.19
CA GLY A 248 10.13 -5.36 -24.49
C GLY A 248 9.76 -6.84 -24.37
N TRP A 249 8.89 -7.32 -25.24
CA TRP A 249 8.52 -8.74 -25.28
C TRP A 249 8.37 -9.25 -26.72
N GLY A 250 8.32 -10.56 -26.86
CA GLY A 250 8.16 -11.22 -28.16
C GLY A 250 9.48 -11.47 -28.90
N LEU A 251 10.63 -11.26 -28.24
CA LEU A 251 11.96 -11.69 -28.73
C LEU A 251 12.10 -13.22 -28.68
N VAL A 252 11.34 -13.91 -29.52
CA VAL A 252 11.21 -15.36 -29.55
C VAL A 252 11.59 -15.89 -30.93
N THR A 253 12.30 -17.02 -30.95
CA THR A 253 12.51 -17.82 -32.14
C THR A 253 11.85 -19.18 -31.97
N ASP A 254 10.87 -19.45 -32.83
CA ASP A 254 10.17 -20.72 -32.93
C ASP A 254 9.97 -21.09 -34.43
N VAL A 255 9.08 -22.04 -34.71
CA VAL A 255 8.83 -22.52 -36.08
C VAL A 255 8.05 -21.53 -36.95
N CYS A 256 7.35 -20.57 -36.34
CA CYS A 256 6.46 -19.61 -36.98
C CYS A 256 7.08 -18.21 -37.09
N GLN A 257 7.93 -17.83 -36.14
CA GLN A 257 8.56 -16.52 -36.09
C GLN A 257 9.98 -16.57 -35.50
N SER A 258 10.76 -15.56 -35.84
CA SER A 258 12.05 -15.24 -35.26
C SER A 258 12.11 -13.72 -35.12
N VAL A 259 12.06 -13.25 -33.88
CA VAL A 259 12.28 -11.85 -33.53
C VAL A 259 13.56 -11.81 -32.70
N GLU A 260 14.61 -11.25 -33.28
CA GLU A 260 15.95 -11.26 -32.70
C GLU A 260 16.62 -9.89 -32.81
N LEU A 261 17.56 -9.61 -31.90
CA LEU A 261 18.47 -8.48 -32.03
C LEU A 261 19.62 -8.87 -32.96
N THR A 262 19.97 -7.99 -33.90
CA THR A 262 21.10 -8.18 -34.80
C THR A 262 22.02 -6.97 -34.79
N SER A 263 23.32 -7.21 -34.73
CA SER A 263 24.35 -6.17 -34.90
C SER A 263 24.77 -5.97 -36.35
N THR A 264 24.10 -6.66 -37.30
CA THR A 264 24.44 -6.56 -38.72
C THR A 264 23.72 -5.37 -39.34
N ASP A 265 24.48 -4.29 -39.54
CA ASP A 265 24.05 -3.09 -40.26
C ASP A 265 22.80 -2.41 -39.64
N PRO A 266 22.84 -2.05 -38.33
CA PRO A 266 21.77 -1.31 -37.69
C PRO A 266 21.66 0.11 -38.27
N ALA A 267 20.47 0.70 -38.23
CA ALA A 267 20.25 2.07 -38.70
C ALA A 267 20.91 3.08 -37.76
N SER A 268 20.94 2.77 -36.45
CA SER A 268 21.58 3.54 -35.41
C SER A 268 22.07 2.63 -34.28
N GLY A 269 23.00 3.12 -33.45
CA GLY A 269 23.46 2.33 -32.30
C GLY A 269 24.26 1.08 -32.69
N ALA A 270 24.09 0.03 -31.89
CA ALA A 270 24.80 -1.24 -31.96
C ALA A 270 23.92 -2.40 -32.47
N VAL A 271 22.60 -2.35 -32.29
CA VAL A 271 21.68 -3.42 -32.71
C VAL A 271 20.41 -2.89 -33.36
N ALA A 272 19.78 -3.73 -34.18
CA ALA A 272 18.45 -3.53 -34.73
C ALA A 272 17.59 -4.78 -34.47
N LEU A 273 16.26 -4.64 -34.54
CA LEU A 273 15.34 -5.77 -34.53
C LEU A 273 15.29 -6.39 -35.92
N ARG A 274 15.47 -7.71 -36.00
CA ARG A 274 15.17 -8.50 -37.19
C ARG A 274 13.93 -9.34 -36.92
N LEU A 275 12.87 -9.07 -37.67
CA LEU A 275 11.62 -9.82 -37.61
C LEU A 275 11.55 -10.70 -38.85
N ARG A 276 11.41 -12.01 -38.66
CA ARG A 276 11.15 -12.98 -39.72
C ARG A 276 9.99 -13.87 -39.29
N TRP A 277 8.99 -14.04 -40.14
CA TRP A 277 7.83 -14.86 -39.81
C TRP A 277 7.25 -15.56 -41.03
N ASP A 278 6.56 -16.66 -40.77
CA ASP A 278 5.69 -17.35 -41.70
C ASP A 278 4.57 -18.04 -40.91
N THR A 279 3.44 -17.33 -40.77
CA THR A 279 2.23 -17.81 -40.11
C THR A 279 1.28 -18.51 -41.08
N SER A 280 1.72 -18.81 -42.31
CA SER A 280 0.90 -19.55 -43.29
C SER A 280 0.88 -21.07 -43.04
N GLN A 281 1.77 -21.56 -42.18
CA GLN A 281 1.92 -22.97 -41.85
C GLN A 281 0.85 -23.46 -40.87
N ASP A 282 0.46 -24.73 -40.99
CA ASP A 282 -0.46 -25.38 -40.05
C ASP A 282 0.11 -25.30 -38.62
N ARG A 283 -0.73 -24.83 -37.66
CA ARG A 283 -0.41 -24.58 -36.24
C ARG A 283 0.36 -23.28 -35.94
N CYS A 284 0.64 -22.45 -36.95
CA CYS A 284 1.15 -21.12 -36.69
C CYS A 284 0.00 -20.13 -36.46
N PHE A 285 0.00 -19.52 -35.27
CA PHE A 285 -0.86 -18.37 -34.98
C PHE A 285 -0.16 -17.09 -35.43
N ARG A 286 -0.84 -15.95 -35.27
CA ARG A 286 -0.27 -14.62 -35.50
C ARG A 286 0.97 -14.42 -34.62
N GLY A 287 2.08 -14.02 -35.24
CA GLY A 287 3.28 -13.61 -34.52
C GLY A 287 3.08 -12.24 -33.88
N SER A 288 3.71 -11.99 -32.73
CA SER A 288 3.59 -10.70 -32.06
C SER A 288 4.79 -10.36 -31.18
N ALA A 289 5.09 -9.08 -31.12
CA ALA A 289 6.07 -8.48 -30.24
C ALA A 289 5.61 -7.07 -29.86
N GLY A 290 6.19 -6.47 -28.84
CA GLY A 290 5.75 -5.15 -28.39
C GLY A 290 6.56 -4.64 -27.21
N VAL A 291 6.14 -3.49 -26.71
CA VAL A 291 6.79 -2.81 -25.58
C VAL A 291 5.80 -1.90 -24.87
N SER A 292 5.82 -1.97 -23.54
CA SER A 292 5.22 -0.96 -22.67
C SER A 292 6.25 0.13 -22.40
N TRP A 293 5.85 1.40 -22.41
CA TRP A 293 6.75 2.53 -22.12
C TRP A 293 6.52 3.18 -20.76
N ASP A 294 5.52 2.72 -20.01
CA ASP A 294 5.16 3.24 -18.69
C ASP A 294 5.10 2.10 -17.66
N GLN A 295 6.03 1.14 -17.71
CA GLN A 295 6.15 0.07 -16.71
C GLN A 295 4.86 -0.75 -16.50
N TRP A 296 4.11 -0.97 -17.58
CA TRP A 296 2.81 -1.63 -17.61
C TRP A 296 1.74 -0.89 -16.80
N TYR A 297 1.88 0.40 -16.56
CA TYR A 297 0.76 1.24 -16.14
C TYR A 297 -0.05 1.70 -17.36
N PRO A 298 -1.36 1.93 -17.19
CA PRO A 298 -2.20 2.44 -18.26
C PRO A 298 -1.84 3.89 -18.60
N VAL A 299 -1.70 4.18 -19.88
CA VAL A 299 -1.38 5.52 -20.40
C VAL A 299 -2.59 6.13 -21.10
N ASP A 300 -2.97 7.33 -20.69
CA ASP A 300 -3.92 8.16 -21.43
C ASP A 300 -3.17 8.97 -22.51
N VAL A 301 -3.23 8.50 -23.76
CA VAL A 301 -2.66 9.19 -24.92
C VAL A 301 -3.66 10.10 -25.63
N THR A 302 -4.90 10.21 -25.14
CA THR A 302 -5.92 11.10 -25.71
C THR A 302 -5.43 12.54 -25.89
N PRO A 303 -4.70 13.15 -24.92
CA PRO A 303 -4.21 14.52 -25.06
C PRO A 303 -3.22 14.74 -26.21
N ILE A 304 -2.54 13.69 -26.65
CA ILE A 304 -1.52 13.75 -27.71
C ILE A 304 -1.98 13.09 -29.02
N ALA A 305 -3.15 12.42 -29.05
CA ALA A 305 -3.59 11.60 -30.17
C ALA A 305 -3.63 12.34 -31.52
N ASP A 306 -4.02 13.61 -31.52
CA ASP A 306 -4.08 14.43 -32.74
C ASP A 306 -2.70 14.91 -33.24
N ALA A 307 -1.65 14.77 -32.44
CA ALA A 307 -0.32 15.28 -32.71
C ALA A 307 0.78 14.21 -32.64
N ALA A 308 0.48 12.99 -32.20
CA ALA A 308 1.44 11.92 -32.04
C ALA A 308 1.58 11.04 -33.29
N ALA A 309 2.75 10.45 -33.46
CA ALA A 309 3.05 9.44 -34.47
C ALA A 309 4.01 8.38 -33.92
N ILE A 310 3.90 7.16 -34.45
CA ILE A 310 4.89 6.10 -34.29
C ILE A 310 5.93 6.29 -35.42
N GLN A 311 7.18 6.56 -35.06
CA GLN A 311 8.28 6.72 -36.00
C GLN A 311 9.34 5.64 -35.77
N PHE A 312 9.88 5.08 -36.85
CA PHE A 312 10.95 4.08 -36.79
C PHE A 312 11.69 4.02 -38.12
N GLN A 313 12.88 3.43 -38.10
CA GLN A 313 13.60 3.03 -39.31
C GLN A 313 13.16 1.63 -39.73
N ALA A 314 12.92 1.44 -41.03
CA ALA A 314 12.58 0.15 -41.59
C ALA A 314 13.49 -0.20 -42.77
N ARG A 315 13.77 -1.50 -42.95
CA ARG A 315 14.50 -2.02 -44.11
C ARG A 315 14.04 -3.43 -44.45
N LEU A 316 13.86 -3.72 -45.74
CA LEU A 316 13.54 -5.06 -46.22
C LEU A 316 14.79 -5.93 -46.33
N ALA A 317 14.65 -7.23 -46.08
CA ALA A 317 15.75 -8.19 -46.29
C ALA A 317 16.14 -8.33 -47.76
N SER A 318 15.20 -8.13 -48.70
CA SER A 318 15.47 -8.17 -50.14
C SER A 318 14.42 -7.41 -50.94
N GLY A 319 14.81 -6.89 -52.11
CA GLY A 319 13.90 -6.28 -53.08
C GLY A 319 13.22 -4.99 -52.60
N SER A 320 12.01 -4.77 -53.10
CA SER A 320 11.16 -3.64 -52.75
C SER A 320 9.69 -4.07 -52.70
N ALA A 321 8.90 -3.50 -51.79
CA ALA A 321 7.49 -3.83 -51.65
C ALA A 321 6.63 -2.58 -51.34
N PRO A 322 5.38 -2.52 -51.80
CA PRO A 322 4.45 -1.45 -51.41
C PRO A 322 3.96 -1.57 -49.96
N SER A 323 4.00 -2.79 -49.41
CA SER A 323 3.61 -3.11 -48.03
C SER A 323 4.25 -4.42 -47.58
N VAL A 324 4.45 -4.54 -46.27
CA VAL A 324 4.86 -5.78 -45.57
C VAL A 324 3.70 -6.21 -44.68
N PRO A 325 3.40 -7.51 -44.51
CA PRO A 325 2.28 -7.95 -43.68
C PRO A 325 2.64 -7.91 -42.18
N LEU A 326 2.95 -6.69 -41.73
CA LEU A 326 3.27 -6.31 -40.36
C LEU A 326 2.37 -5.13 -40.00
N GLN A 327 1.55 -5.27 -38.96
CA GLN A 327 0.78 -4.16 -38.38
C GLN A 327 1.54 -3.59 -37.19
N ILE A 328 1.52 -2.27 -37.04
CA ILE A 328 2.12 -1.58 -35.89
C ILE A 328 1.08 -0.64 -35.32
N GLY A 329 0.90 -0.64 -34.00
CA GLY A 329 -0.17 0.12 -33.38
C GLY A 329 -0.13 0.11 -31.86
N LEU A 330 -1.27 0.43 -31.26
CA LEU A 330 -1.48 0.48 -29.81
C LEU A 330 -2.47 -0.59 -29.39
N GLU A 331 -2.17 -1.28 -28.28
CA GLU A 331 -3.09 -2.18 -27.59
C GLU A 331 -3.49 -1.57 -26.25
N ASP A 332 -4.77 -1.63 -25.90
CA ASP A 332 -5.29 -1.20 -24.59
C ASP A 332 -5.36 -2.36 -23.57
N TYR A 333 -5.64 -2.05 -22.31
CA TYR A 333 -5.84 -3.07 -21.27
C TYR A 333 -7.07 -3.97 -21.47
N GLY A 334 -8.00 -3.55 -22.33
CA GLY A 334 -9.12 -4.36 -22.81
C GLY A 334 -8.77 -5.33 -23.94
N LYS A 335 -7.50 -5.36 -24.38
CA LYS A 335 -7.00 -6.13 -25.54
C LYS A 335 -7.58 -5.69 -26.88
N ARG A 336 -8.13 -4.48 -26.96
CA ARG A 336 -8.50 -3.84 -28.23
C ARG A 336 -7.26 -3.24 -28.85
N VAL A 337 -7.20 -3.25 -30.18
CA VAL A 337 -6.03 -2.82 -30.94
C VAL A 337 -6.44 -1.81 -32.00
N SER A 338 -5.69 -0.70 -32.08
CA SER A 338 -5.71 0.21 -33.21
C SER A 338 -4.34 0.18 -33.88
N SER A 339 -4.28 -0.20 -35.15
CA SER A 339 -3.02 -0.46 -35.86
C SER A 339 -3.06 -0.03 -37.32
N ALA A 340 -1.90 0.17 -37.93
CA ALA A 340 -1.77 0.40 -39.37
C ALA A 340 -0.73 -0.56 -39.99
N PRO A 341 -0.89 -0.93 -41.27
CA PRO A 341 0.07 -1.77 -41.95
C PRO A 341 1.37 -1.01 -42.22
N LEU A 342 2.50 -1.71 -42.14
CA LEU A 342 3.77 -1.21 -42.66
C LEU A 342 3.68 -1.06 -44.18
N SER A 343 3.50 0.19 -44.63
CA SER A 343 3.27 0.55 -46.03
C SER A 343 4.22 1.64 -46.48
N ALA A 344 4.59 1.60 -47.76
CA ALA A 344 5.36 2.63 -48.44
C ALA A 344 4.71 4.03 -48.37
N THR A 345 3.40 4.12 -48.11
CA THR A 345 2.69 5.39 -47.91
C THR A 345 3.13 6.15 -46.67
N PHE A 346 3.66 5.46 -45.65
CA PHE A 346 4.20 6.04 -44.43
C PHE A 346 5.71 6.24 -44.48
N ALA A 347 6.37 5.75 -45.53
CA ALA A 347 7.81 5.87 -45.71
C ALA A 347 8.19 7.19 -46.38
N ALA A 348 9.22 7.86 -45.86
CA ALA A 348 9.71 9.14 -46.39
C ALA A 348 10.13 9.07 -47.88
N SER A 349 10.58 7.90 -48.34
CA SER A 349 10.99 7.65 -49.72
C SER A 349 9.81 7.35 -50.66
N GLY A 350 8.63 7.04 -50.13
CA GLY A 350 7.50 6.50 -50.88
C GLY A 350 7.66 5.04 -51.33
N SER A 351 8.68 4.30 -50.86
CA SER A 351 8.93 2.90 -51.23
C SER A 351 9.70 2.12 -50.16
N LEU A 352 9.21 0.96 -49.71
CA LEU A 352 9.98 0.06 -48.85
C LEU A 352 11.03 -0.70 -49.67
N THR A 353 12.29 -0.66 -49.26
CA THR A 353 13.46 -1.18 -50.00
C THR A 353 14.47 -1.84 -49.06
N THR A 354 15.58 -2.33 -49.61
CA THR A 354 16.75 -2.81 -48.86
C THR A 354 17.60 -1.70 -48.24
N GLU A 355 17.21 -0.43 -48.36
CA GLU A 355 17.88 0.69 -47.68
C GLU A 355 17.03 1.12 -46.49
N TRP A 356 17.72 1.54 -45.42
CA TRP A 356 17.06 2.11 -44.25
C TRP A 356 16.28 3.36 -44.61
N GLN A 357 15.05 3.44 -44.13
CA GLN A 357 14.16 4.56 -44.38
C GLN A 357 13.27 4.84 -43.19
N THR A 358 13.04 6.12 -42.96
CA THR A 358 12.16 6.57 -41.89
C THR A 358 10.71 6.34 -42.30
N VAL A 359 10.00 5.60 -41.45
CA VAL A 359 8.57 5.37 -41.51
C VAL A 359 7.92 6.18 -40.40
N THR A 360 6.82 6.87 -40.69
CA THR A 360 6.07 7.66 -39.69
C THR A 360 4.58 7.40 -39.85
N ILE A 361 3.98 6.74 -38.86
CA ILE A 361 2.57 6.38 -38.81
C ILE A 361 1.88 7.31 -37.80
N PRO A 362 1.10 8.32 -38.24
CA PRO A 362 0.32 9.16 -37.33
C PRO A 362 -0.68 8.33 -36.53
N PHE A 363 -0.96 8.68 -35.27
CA PHE A 363 -1.99 7.99 -34.49
C PHE A 363 -3.36 8.03 -35.17
N ALA A 364 -3.68 9.14 -35.87
CA ALA A 364 -4.90 9.28 -36.66
C ALA A 364 -5.01 8.31 -37.86
N ALA A 365 -3.92 7.61 -38.24
CA ALA A 365 -3.92 6.61 -39.29
C ALA A 365 -4.09 5.17 -38.75
N LEU A 366 -4.12 4.98 -37.43
CA LEU A 366 -4.37 3.69 -36.80
C LEU A 366 -5.85 3.35 -36.92
N ASP A 367 -6.14 2.18 -37.50
CA ASP A 367 -7.50 1.66 -37.64
C ASP A 367 -7.79 0.64 -36.53
N GLY A 368 -8.96 0.73 -35.90
CA GLY A 368 -9.37 -0.11 -34.78
C GLY A 368 -10.11 0.65 -33.68
N ASP A 369 -10.24 0.01 -32.51
CA ASP A 369 -11.09 0.45 -31.40
C ASP A 369 -10.38 0.49 -30.04
N ALA A 370 -9.04 0.56 -30.02
CA ALA A 370 -8.27 0.69 -28.78
C ALA A 370 -8.68 1.94 -27.98
N ASP A 371 -8.80 1.77 -26.66
CA ASP A 371 -9.02 2.86 -25.72
C ASP A 371 -7.78 3.73 -25.58
N LEU A 372 -7.82 4.92 -26.15
CA LEU A 372 -6.71 5.86 -26.02
C LEU A 372 -6.54 6.40 -24.59
N ALA A 373 -7.54 6.23 -23.71
CA ALA A 373 -7.41 6.60 -22.30
C ALA A 373 -6.80 5.50 -21.42
N ASN A 374 -6.54 4.31 -21.98
CA ASN A 374 -6.14 3.13 -21.23
C ASN A 374 -5.15 2.25 -22.03
N VAL A 375 -4.24 2.91 -22.75
CA VAL A 375 -3.26 2.23 -23.58
C VAL A 375 -2.26 1.48 -22.70
N LYS A 376 -1.97 0.24 -23.11
CA LYS A 376 -1.04 -0.65 -22.41
C LYS A 376 0.34 -0.65 -23.06
N GLN A 377 0.39 -0.68 -24.39
CA GLN A 377 1.64 -0.93 -25.11
C GLN A 377 1.58 -0.55 -26.59
N LEU A 378 2.77 -0.39 -27.18
CA LEU A 378 2.95 -0.50 -28.62
C LEU A 378 3.02 -1.98 -28.99
N VAL A 379 2.31 -2.37 -30.04
CA VAL A 379 2.26 -3.75 -30.52
C VAL A 379 2.63 -3.84 -31.99
N MET A 380 3.37 -4.90 -32.33
CA MET A 380 3.73 -5.33 -33.67
C MET A 380 3.07 -6.68 -33.93
N LEU A 381 2.19 -6.76 -34.94
CA LEU A 381 1.45 -7.96 -35.29
C LEU A 381 1.91 -8.48 -36.66
N MET A 382 2.46 -9.68 -36.66
CA MET A 382 3.03 -10.34 -37.83
C MET A 382 2.02 -11.32 -38.42
N ASP A 383 1.51 -11.00 -39.61
CA ASP A 383 0.54 -11.81 -40.35
C ASP A 383 1.18 -12.36 -41.63
N GLY A 384 0.71 -13.52 -42.12
CA GLY A 384 1.22 -14.08 -43.37
C GLY A 384 2.70 -14.43 -43.27
N ALA A 385 3.52 -14.00 -44.24
CA ALA A 385 4.95 -14.25 -44.23
C ALA A 385 5.73 -12.98 -44.60
N GLY A 386 6.86 -12.76 -43.94
CA GLY A 386 7.68 -11.58 -44.19
C GLY A 386 9.01 -11.60 -43.44
N GLU A 387 9.89 -10.70 -43.86
CA GLU A 387 11.13 -10.39 -43.15
C GLU A 387 11.41 -8.89 -43.26
N VAL A 388 11.61 -8.24 -42.12
CA VAL A 388 11.90 -6.80 -42.03
C VAL A 388 12.84 -6.52 -40.87
N PHE A 389 13.69 -5.52 -41.04
CA PHE A 389 14.50 -4.95 -39.99
C PHE A 389 13.87 -3.66 -39.50
N LEU A 390 13.78 -3.48 -38.19
CA LEU A 390 13.27 -2.29 -37.53
C LEU A 390 14.33 -1.75 -36.58
N ASP A 391 14.42 -0.43 -36.48
CA ASP A 391 15.36 0.23 -35.58
C ASP A 391 14.78 1.61 -35.19
N ASP A 392 15.30 2.20 -34.13
CA ASP A 392 14.98 3.54 -33.65
C ASP A 392 13.47 3.81 -33.50
N ILE A 393 12.75 2.93 -32.80
CA ILE A 393 11.31 3.01 -32.61
C ILE A 393 11.00 4.08 -31.56
N ARG A 394 10.20 5.08 -31.93
CA ARG A 394 9.86 6.23 -31.09
C ARG A 394 8.40 6.64 -31.22
N LEU A 395 7.86 7.23 -30.17
CA LEU A 395 6.70 8.12 -30.26
C LEU A 395 7.19 9.54 -30.46
N VAL A 396 6.69 10.24 -31.48
CA VAL A 396 7.12 11.61 -31.84
C VAL A 396 5.92 12.52 -32.07
N ARG A 397 6.16 13.84 -32.03
CA ARG A 397 5.18 14.84 -32.48
C ARG A 397 5.25 14.94 -34.02
N ARG A 398 4.09 14.88 -34.68
CA ARG A 398 3.94 15.00 -36.14
C ARG A 398 4.04 16.45 -36.63
#